data_AF-A0A3B8IW36-F1
#
_entry.id   AF-A0A3B8IW36-F1
#
_cell.length_a   1.000
_cell.length_b   1.000
_cell.length_c   1.000
_cell.angle_alpha   90.00
_cell.angle_beta   90.00
_cell.angle_gamma   90.00
#
_symmetry.space_group_name_H-M   'P 1'
#
loop_
_entity.id
_entity.type
_entity.pdbx_description
1 polymer ?
#
loop_
_entity_poly.entity_id
_entity_poly.type
_entity_poly.pdbx_seq_one_letter_code
_entity_poly.pdbx_strand_id
1 'polypeptide(L)'
;TSASAGEVIEVNADVFSFLPGQVFSDEIFDGQLVDLSFEVYNEASYLPPGTEWTIFAEFRSLSEDYYDYAFSLGVQRNALGNPFAQPAQVFTNVQNGLGVVAGYGRTTQNYEVLR
;
A
#
# COMPACT_ATOMS: atom_id res chain seq x y z
N THR A 1 -30.20 1.38 -24.29
CA THR A 1 -29.19 0.44 -24.78
C THR A 1 -28.10 0.37 -23.74
N SER A 2 -27.72 -0.86 -23.39
CA SER A 2 -26.89 -1.33 -22.26
C SER A 2 -25.71 -0.44 -21.82
N ALA A 3 -25.58 -0.30 -20.49
CA ALA A 3 -24.31 0.06 -19.84
C ALA A 3 -23.23 -0.96 -20.23
N SER A 4 -22.08 -0.47 -20.68
CA SER A 4 -20.90 -1.29 -20.89
C SER A 4 -20.43 -1.84 -19.55
N ALA A 5 -20.03 -3.11 -19.54
CA ALA A 5 -19.45 -3.79 -18.38
C ALA A 5 -18.34 -2.92 -17.76
N GLY A 6 -18.32 -2.84 -16.43
CA GLY A 6 -17.31 -2.12 -15.66
C GLY A 6 -15.92 -2.57 -16.10
N GLU A 7 -15.11 -1.61 -16.53
CA GLU A 7 -13.74 -1.82 -16.92
C GLU A 7 -12.95 -2.25 -15.67
N VAL A 8 -12.45 -3.49 -15.68
CA VAL A 8 -11.54 -3.97 -14.64
C VAL A 8 -10.19 -3.33 -14.91
N ILE A 9 -9.72 -2.50 -13.98
CA ILE A 9 -8.41 -1.87 -14.09
C ILE A 9 -7.39 -2.78 -13.40
N GLU A 10 -6.47 -3.34 -14.20
CA GLU A 10 -5.27 -3.96 -13.67
C GLU A 10 -4.33 -2.88 -13.15
N VAL A 11 -4.21 -2.80 -11.83
CA VAL A 11 -3.24 -1.92 -11.17
C VAL A 11 -1.93 -2.66 -10.96
N ASN A 12 -0.84 -2.10 -11.49
CA ASN A 12 0.50 -2.58 -11.14
C ASN A 12 0.84 -2.00 -9.76
N ALA A 13 1.01 -2.88 -8.78
CA ALA A 13 1.33 -2.48 -7.43
C ALA A 13 2.79 -2.78 -7.12
N ASP A 14 3.47 -1.79 -6.57
CA ASP A 14 4.84 -1.92 -6.10
C ASP A 14 4.84 -2.38 -4.63
N VAL A 15 5.69 -3.37 -4.34
CA VAL A 15 5.95 -3.80 -2.96
C VAL A 15 7.09 -2.95 -2.41
N PHE A 16 6.78 -1.99 -1.55
CA PHE A 16 7.80 -1.25 -0.82
C PHE A 16 7.91 -1.79 0.60
N SER A 17 9.07 -2.34 0.96
CA SER A 17 9.31 -2.91 2.30
C SER A 17 9.13 -1.93 3.47
N PHE A 18 9.07 -0.63 3.18
CA PHE A 18 8.88 0.45 4.17
C PHE A 18 7.46 0.98 4.22
N LEU A 19 6.60 0.56 3.30
CA LEU A 19 5.18 0.87 3.31
C LEU A 19 4.38 -0.36 3.76
N PRO A 20 3.21 -0.14 4.37
CA PRO A 20 2.32 -1.21 4.77
C PRO A 20 1.65 -1.80 3.52
N GLY A 21 2.24 -2.86 2.97
CA GLY A 21 1.69 -3.63 1.86
C GLY A 21 2.10 -3.12 0.47
N GLN A 22 1.32 -3.54 -0.52
CA GLN A 22 1.49 -3.12 -1.92
C GLN A 22 0.87 -1.74 -2.13
N VAL A 23 1.55 -0.87 -2.86
CA VAL A 23 1.11 0.50 -3.14
C VAL A 23 1.05 0.71 -4.65
N PHE A 24 0.03 1.42 -5.11
CA PHE A 24 -0.17 1.76 -6.52
C PHE A 24 -0.67 3.20 -6.63
N SER A 25 -0.41 3.83 -7.78
CA SER A 25 -0.94 5.16 -8.09
C SER A 25 -2.39 5.04 -8.57
N ASP A 26 -3.21 6.01 -8.18
CA ASP A 26 -4.58 6.18 -8.65
C ASP A 26 -4.71 7.15 -9.84
N GLU A 27 -3.61 7.67 -10.38
CA GLU A 27 -3.58 8.66 -11.47
C GLU A 27 -4.49 8.35 -12.67
N ILE A 28 -4.63 7.08 -13.02
CA ILE A 28 -5.45 6.66 -14.18
C ILE A 28 -6.94 6.48 -13.86
N PHE A 29 -7.34 6.52 -12.59
CA PHE A 29 -8.73 6.41 -12.13
C PHE A 29 -9.10 7.39 -11.01
N ASP A 30 -8.34 8.46 -10.83
CA ASP A 30 -8.63 9.47 -9.80
C ASP A 30 -10.02 10.09 -9.99
N GLY A 31 -10.77 10.17 -8.89
CA GLY A 31 -12.16 10.61 -8.86
C GLY A 31 -13.18 9.65 -9.48
N GLN A 32 -12.77 8.45 -9.92
CA GLN A 32 -13.65 7.45 -10.52
C GLN A 32 -13.95 6.30 -9.55
N LEU A 33 -15.13 5.71 -9.69
CA LEU A 33 -15.46 4.47 -9.00
C LEU A 33 -14.96 3.30 -9.86
N VAL A 34 -14.08 2.49 -9.29
CA VAL A 34 -13.43 1.37 -9.99
C VAL A 34 -13.52 0.09 -9.18
N ASP A 35 -13.60 -1.03 -9.91
CA ASP A 35 -13.52 -2.37 -9.33
C ASP A 35 -12.07 -2.84 -9.38
N LEU A 36 -11.45 -3.04 -8.21
CA LEU A 36 -10.08 -3.55 -8.08
C LEU A 36 -10.09 -5.04 -7.74
N SER A 37 -9.22 -5.80 -8.39
CA SER A 37 -9.04 -7.24 -8.16
C SER A 37 -7.61 -7.51 -7.71
N PHE A 38 -7.44 -8.28 -6.63
CA PHE A 38 -6.13 -8.62 -6.08
C PHE A 38 -6.01 -10.13 -5.89
N GLU A 39 -4.87 -10.69 -6.27
CA GLU A 39 -4.50 -12.04 -5.89
C GLU A 39 -3.81 -12.03 -4.53
N VAL A 40 -4.38 -12.75 -3.56
CA VAL A 40 -3.78 -12.90 -2.24
C VAL A 40 -3.17 -14.28 -2.15
N TYR A 41 -1.83 -14.34 -2.04
CA TYR A 41 -1.17 -15.59 -1.74
C TYR A 41 -1.47 -15.99 -0.29
N ASN A 42 -2.01 -17.18 -0.13
CA ASN A 42 -2.48 -17.70 1.13
C ASN A 42 -1.68 -18.95 1.49
N GLU A 43 -1.06 -18.95 2.68
CA GLU A 43 -0.41 -20.14 3.23
C GLU A 43 -1.36 -21.03 4.06
N ALA A 44 -2.67 -20.72 4.13
CA ALA A 44 -3.62 -21.55 4.86
C ALA A 44 -3.76 -22.96 4.27
N SER A 45 -3.23 -23.21 3.07
CA SER A 45 -3.04 -24.56 2.52
C SER A 45 -2.24 -25.47 3.46
N TYR A 46 -1.31 -24.92 4.25
CA TYR A 46 -0.48 -25.65 5.22
C TYR A 46 -1.15 -25.85 6.59
N LEU A 47 -2.31 -25.24 6.83
CA LEU A 47 -3.03 -25.42 8.10
C LEU A 47 -3.77 -26.76 8.14
N PRO A 48 -3.88 -27.40 9.32
CA PRO A 48 -4.66 -28.61 9.49
C PRO A 48 -6.13 -28.44 9.04
N PRO A 49 -6.78 -29.49 8.50
CA PRO A 49 -8.21 -29.46 8.21
C PRO A 49 -9.05 -29.05 9.43
N GLY A 50 -10.07 -28.22 9.23
CA GLY A 50 -10.91 -27.69 10.30
C GLY A 50 -10.31 -26.51 11.08
N THR A 51 -9.15 -26.00 10.67
CA THR A 51 -8.61 -24.74 11.22
C THR A 51 -9.40 -23.57 10.64
N GLU A 52 -10.09 -22.82 11.49
CA GLU A 52 -10.72 -21.55 11.12
C GLU A 52 -9.66 -20.46 10.98
N TRP A 53 -9.81 -19.61 9.97
CA TRP A 53 -8.90 -18.48 9.74
C TRP A 53 -9.64 -17.30 9.12
N THR A 54 -9.09 -16.12 9.35
CA THR A 54 -9.64 -14.85 8.89
C THR A 54 -8.57 -14.10 8.11
N ILE A 55 -8.94 -13.64 6.91
CA ILE A 55 -8.14 -12.67 6.16
C ILE A 55 -8.53 -11.28 6.62
N PHE A 56 -7.54 -10.52 7.10
CA PHE A 56 -7.67 -9.10 7.39
C PHE A 56 -7.15 -8.33 6.18
N ALA A 57 -8.05 -7.77 5.38
CA ALA A 57 -7.69 -6.89 4.27
C ALA A 57 -7.77 -5.44 4.74
N GLU A 58 -6.68 -4.69 4.57
CA GLU A 58 -6.61 -3.28 4.92
C GLU A 58 -6.35 -2.47 3.65
N PHE A 59 -7.29 -1.58 3.32
CA PHE A 59 -7.15 -0.64 2.22
C PHE A 59 -6.79 0.73 2.78
N ARG A 60 -5.76 1.36 2.21
CA ARG A 60 -5.31 2.69 2.62
C ARG A 60 -5.30 3.64 1.43
N SER A 61 -5.89 4.81 1.61
CA SER A 61 -5.65 5.95 0.73
C SER A 61 -4.53 6.78 1.34
N LEU A 62 -3.48 7.06 0.57
CA LEU A 62 -2.33 7.82 1.03
C LEU A 62 -2.32 9.18 0.33
N SER A 63 -2.05 10.25 1.06
CA SER A 63 -1.63 11.50 0.40
C SER A 63 -0.24 11.31 -0.21
N GLU A 64 0.05 12.04 -1.29
CA GLU A 64 1.38 12.07 -1.93
C GLU A 64 2.48 12.40 -0.90
N ASP A 65 2.27 13.41 -0.07
CA ASP A 65 3.19 13.78 1.03
C ASP A 65 3.47 12.62 2.00
N TYR A 66 2.48 11.76 2.29
CA TYR A 66 2.67 10.59 3.15
C TYR A 66 3.57 9.57 2.45
N TYR A 67 3.27 9.29 1.18
CA TYR A 67 4.01 8.35 0.36
C TYR A 67 5.47 8.78 0.24
N ASP A 68 5.73 10.03 -0.18
CA ASP A 68 7.07 10.57 -0.37
C ASP A 68 7.90 10.55 0.93
N TYR A 69 7.28 10.92 2.05
CA TYR A 69 7.92 10.84 3.35
C TYR A 69 8.29 9.41 3.73
N ALA A 70 7.35 8.48 3.66
CA ALA A 70 7.58 7.11 4.07
C ALA A 70 8.60 6.41 3.16
N PHE A 71 8.53 6.65 1.85
CA PHE A 71 9.47 6.14 0.87
C PHE A 71 10.88 6.68 1.14
N SER A 72 11.06 8.02 1.19
CA SER A 72 12.38 8.64 1.41
C SER A 72 12.99 8.27 2.77
N LEU A 73 12.16 8.14 3.82
CA LEU A 73 12.59 7.63 5.13
C LEU A 73 13.05 6.17 5.03
N GLY A 74 12.36 5.34 4.27
CA GLY A 74 12.77 3.96 3.99
C GLY A 74 14.13 3.88 3.30
N VAL A 75 14.34 4.70 2.27
CA VAL A 75 15.63 4.81 1.56
C VAL A 75 16.74 5.25 2.52
N GLN A 76 16.49 6.26 3.36
CA GLN A 76 17.45 6.73 4.36
C GLN A 76 17.80 5.63 5.37
N ARG A 77 16.81 4.86 5.83
CA ARG A 77 17.03 3.72 6.75
C ARG A 77 17.86 2.61 6.11
N ASN A 78 17.65 2.31 4.84
CA ASN A 78 18.46 1.33 4.10
C ASN A 78 19.91 1.75 3.91
N ALA A 79 20.17 3.06 3.85
CA ALA A 79 21.54 3.58 3.77
C ALA A 79 22.28 3.51 5.12
N LEU A 80 21.56 3.34 6.25
CA LEU A 80 22.18 3.28 7.58
C LEU A 80 23.11 2.08 7.70
N GLY A 81 24.35 2.33 8.16
CA GLY A 81 25.36 1.30 8.36
C GLY A 81 26.09 0.85 7.09
N ASN A 82 25.74 1.39 5.92
CA ASN A 82 26.49 1.17 4.68
C ASN A 82 27.50 2.32 4.47
N PRO A 83 28.82 2.09 4.64
CA PRO A 83 29.84 3.14 4.54
C PRO A 83 30.05 3.68 3.11
N PHE A 84 29.42 3.07 2.12
CA PHE A 84 29.47 3.49 0.71
C PHE A 84 28.14 4.05 0.21
N ALA A 85 27.09 4.04 1.05
CA ALA A 85 25.81 4.64 0.68
C ALA A 85 25.86 6.16 0.82
N GLN A 86 25.28 6.86 -0.15
CA GLN A 86 25.05 8.30 -0.02
C GLN A 86 23.92 8.54 0.99
N PRO A 87 24.03 9.53 1.88
CA PRO A 87 22.92 9.94 2.73
C PRO A 87 21.72 10.35 1.86
N ALA A 88 20.59 9.67 2.03
CA ALA A 88 19.35 10.05 1.38
C ALA A 88 18.67 11.16 2.19
N GLN A 89 18.27 12.23 1.51
CA GLN A 89 17.46 13.29 2.10
C GLN A 89 16.05 12.73 2.37
N VAL A 90 15.60 12.83 3.63
CA VAL A 90 14.20 12.52 3.98
C VAL A 90 13.34 13.70 3.52
N PHE A 91 12.24 13.41 2.83
CA PHE A 91 11.27 14.39 2.37
C PHE A 91 10.71 15.20 3.54
N THR A 92 10.39 16.47 3.28
CA THR A 92 9.71 17.37 4.23
C THR A 92 8.87 18.37 3.46
N ASN A 93 7.63 18.57 3.89
CA ASN A 93 6.77 19.67 3.42
C ASN A 93 6.63 20.77 4.49
N VAL A 94 7.36 20.67 5.61
CA VAL A 94 7.38 21.67 6.68
C VAL A 94 8.40 22.75 6.35
N GLN A 95 7.93 23.97 6.12
CA GLN A 95 8.80 25.13 5.87
C GLN A 95 9.59 25.50 7.13
N ASN A 96 10.90 25.72 6.98
CA ASN A 96 11.82 26.05 8.08
C ASN A 96 11.85 25.00 9.21
N GLY A 97 11.57 23.74 8.90
CA GLY A 97 11.54 22.67 9.88
C GLY A 97 11.83 21.29 9.29
N LEU A 98 11.75 20.28 10.15
CA LEU A 98 11.87 18.87 9.80
C LEU A 98 10.56 18.16 10.10
N GLY A 99 10.22 17.18 9.26
CA GLY A 99 9.04 16.33 9.42
C GLY A 99 8.08 16.46 8.24
N VAL A 100 6.89 15.95 8.41
CA VAL A 100 5.85 15.97 7.37
C VAL A 100 4.49 16.23 8.01
N VAL A 101 3.65 16.99 7.32
CA VAL A 101 2.21 17.04 7.54
C VAL A 101 1.56 16.25 6.42
N ALA A 102 0.99 15.09 6.74
CA ALA A 102 0.39 14.22 5.73
C ALA A 102 -0.82 13.47 6.30
N GLY A 103 -1.65 12.95 5.40
CA GLY A 103 -2.84 12.18 5.73
C GLY A 103 -2.83 10.79 5.12
N TYR A 104 -3.51 9.86 5.79
CA TYR A 104 -3.94 8.61 5.19
C TYR A 104 -5.34 8.24 5.70
N GLY A 105 -6.15 7.66 4.82
CA GLY A 105 -7.40 6.99 5.16
C GLY A 105 -7.16 5.50 5.32
N ARG A 106 -7.97 4.84 6.16
CA ARG A 106 -7.93 3.39 6.33
C ARG A 106 -9.33 2.80 6.38
N THR A 107 -9.52 1.73 5.64
CA THR A 107 -10.67 0.83 5.75
C THR A 107 -10.16 -0.59 5.95
N THR A 108 -10.80 -1.34 6.85
CA THR A 108 -10.44 -2.73 7.13
C THR A 108 -11.66 -3.61 6.90
N GLN A 109 -11.46 -4.70 6.19
CA GLN A 109 -12.48 -5.72 5.95
C GLN A 109 -11.95 -7.09 6.38
N ASN A 110 -12.78 -7.81 7.12
CA ASN A 110 -12.49 -9.16 7.56
C ASN A 110 -13.23 -10.15 6.66
N TYR A 111 -12.53 -11.18 6.20
CA TYR A 111 -13.10 -12.28 5.45
C TYR A 111 -12.84 -13.57 6.20
N GLU A 112 -13.90 -14.19 6.71
CA GLU A 112 -13.83 -15.53 7.30
C GLU A 112 -13.77 -16.55 6.18
N VAL A 113 -12.76 -17.43 6.21
CA VAL A 113 -12.61 -18.48 5.22
C VAL A 113 -12.79 -19.82 5.90
N LEU A 114 -13.91 -20.47 5.60
CA LEU A 114 -14.22 -21.82 6.06
C LEU A 114 -13.62 -22.82 5.07
N ARG A 115 -12.82 -23.77 5.59
CA ARG A 115 -12.23 -24.86 4.80
C ARG A 115 -12.96 -26.17 5.04
#